data_AF-A0A177KY27-F1
#
_entry.id   AF-A0A177KY27-F1
#
_cell.length_a   1.000
_cell.length_b   1.000
_cell.length_c   1.000
_cell.angle_alpha   90.00
_cell.angle_beta   90.00
_cell.angle_gamma   90.00
#
_symmetry.space_group_name_H-M   'P 1'
#
loop_
_entity.id
_entity.type
_entity.pdbx_description
1 polymer ?
#
loop_
_entity_poly.entity_id
_entity_poly.type
_entity_poly.pdbx_seq_one_letter_code
_entity_poly.pdbx_strand_id
1 'polypeptide(L)'
;MKKRQKEKCECDCSGIARLQVGNTIFIAIICPKCSCESSLVIFNAEDDLSFRSTRVKPSSCVSNGGGKVLIAAGEGFLTIDGQTFPTAFQIALHEDPSSPFDLAILDFFTLDENGQIGIIQNIVLLIPDQDLKICDCPGE
;
A
#
# COMPACT_ATOMS: atom_id res chain seq x y z
N MET A 1 -13.46 -6.70 -32.18
CA MET A 1 -13.40 -6.33 -30.73
C MET A 1 -12.67 -7.44 -29.98
N LYS A 2 -11.43 -7.22 -29.54
CA LYS A 2 -10.70 -8.20 -28.70
C LYS A 2 -11.32 -8.16 -27.31
N LYS A 3 -11.88 -9.27 -26.84
CA LYS A 3 -12.26 -9.44 -25.42
C LYS A 3 -10.98 -9.23 -24.60
N ARG A 4 -10.93 -8.16 -23.79
CA ARG A 4 -9.91 -8.03 -22.75
C ARG A 4 -10.12 -9.21 -21.81
N GLN A 5 -9.23 -10.19 -21.80
CA GLN A 5 -9.16 -11.15 -20.71
C GLN A 5 -8.96 -10.33 -19.44
N LYS A 6 -9.91 -10.41 -18.53
CA LYS A 6 -9.81 -9.81 -17.19
C LYS A 6 -8.68 -10.59 -16.52
N GLU A 7 -7.50 -10.00 -16.46
CA GLU A 7 -6.32 -10.56 -15.80
C GLU A 7 -6.75 -10.99 -14.40
N LYS A 8 -6.64 -12.29 -14.11
CA LYS A 8 -7.10 -12.85 -12.84
C LYS A 8 -6.19 -12.29 -11.75
N CYS A 9 -6.78 -11.59 -10.79
CA CYS A 9 -6.03 -10.91 -9.75
C CYS A 9 -5.83 -11.89 -8.58
N GLU A 10 -4.79 -12.72 -8.69
CA GLU A 10 -4.45 -13.74 -7.68
C GLU A 10 -3.41 -13.16 -6.73
N CYS A 11 -3.78 -12.98 -5.46
CA CYS A 11 -2.87 -12.52 -4.42
C CYS A 11 -2.43 -13.70 -3.54
N ASP A 12 -1.16 -13.72 -3.13
CA ASP A 12 -0.65 -14.75 -2.22
C ASP A 12 -1.15 -14.56 -0.79
N CYS A 13 -1.50 -13.32 -0.45
CA CYS A 13 -1.94 -12.92 0.88
C CYS A 13 -2.76 -11.63 0.82
N SER A 14 -3.41 -11.33 1.94
CA SER A 14 -4.17 -10.10 2.16
C SER A 14 -3.64 -9.39 3.39
N GLY A 15 -3.82 -8.07 3.45
CA GLY A 15 -3.38 -7.30 4.60
C GLY A 15 -4.26 -6.08 4.84
N ILE A 16 -4.40 -5.72 6.10
CA ILE A 16 -5.06 -4.49 6.52
C ILE A 16 -4.12 -3.78 7.47
N ALA A 17 -3.91 -2.48 7.27
CA ALA A 17 -3.19 -1.62 8.18
C ALA A 17 -3.95 -0.31 8.36
N ARG A 18 -4.07 0.16 9.60
CA ARG A 18 -4.70 1.44 9.92
C ARG A 18 -3.83 2.20 10.92
N LEU A 19 -3.67 3.49 10.71
CA LEU A 19 -3.00 4.36 11.66
C LEU A 19 -3.67 5.73 11.62
N GLN A 20 -3.93 6.28 12.80
CA GLN A 20 -4.33 7.67 12.94
C GLN A 20 -3.59 8.28 14.12
N VAL A 21 -2.71 9.25 13.84
CA VAL A 21 -1.92 9.96 14.84
C VAL A 21 -1.97 11.45 14.51
N GLY A 22 -2.55 12.24 15.41
CA GLY A 22 -2.86 13.65 15.11
C GLY A 22 -3.74 13.76 13.87
N ASN A 23 -3.32 14.55 12.88
CA ASN A 23 -4.00 14.66 11.59
C ASN A 23 -3.49 13.67 10.54
N THR A 24 -2.48 12.87 10.85
CA THR A 24 -1.96 11.85 9.94
C THR A 24 -2.91 10.65 9.94
N ILE A 25 -3.38 10.25 8.74
CA ILE A 25 -4.24 9.09 8.50
C ILE A 25 -3.56 8.19 7.49
N PHE A 26 -3.39 6.93 7.84
CA PHE A 26 -2.94 5.90 6.92
C PHE A 26 -3.90 4.71 6.96
N ILE A 27 -4.34 4.27 5.77
CA ILE A 27 -5.21 3.11 5.60
C ILE A 27 -4.69 2.33 4.41
N ALA A 28 -4.27 1.08 4.64
CA ALA A 28 -4.01 0.11 3.59
C ALA A 28 -4.98 -1.07 3.75
N ILE A 29 -5.69 -1.39 2.69
CA ILE A 29 -6.53 -2.58 2.54
C ILE A 29 -6.05 -3.25 1.27
N ILE A 30 -5.29 -4.33 1.40
CA ILE A 30 -4.65 -5.00 0.27
C ILE A 30 -5.21 -6.39 0.10
N CYS A 31 -5.66 -6.65 -1.12
CA CYS A 31 -6.29 -7.88 -1.55
C CYS A 31 -7.40 -8.36 -0.60
N PRO A 32 -8.42 -7.53 -0.28
CA PRO A 32 -9.48 -7.95 0.63
C PRO A 32 -10.17 -9.21 0.07
N LYS A 33 -10.33 -10.22 0.92
CA LYS A 33 -10.84 -11.55 0.52
C LYS A 33 -10.02 -12.19 -0.61
N CYS A 34 -8.72 -11.91 -0.66
CA CYS A 34 -7.78 -12.48 -1.64
C CYS A 34 -8.06 -12.09 -3.09
N SER A 35 -8.67 -10.91 -3.27
CA SER A 35 -8.93 -10.32 -4.57
C SER A 35 -8.45 -8.88 -4.54
N CYS A 36 -7.84 -8.40 -5.62
CA CYS A 36 -7.48 -6.98 -5.72
C CYS A 36 -8.69 -6.05 -5.86
N GLU A 37 -9.89 -6.60 -6.06
CA GLU A 37 -11.11 -5.81 -6.11
C GLU A 37 -11.31 -5.12 -4.76
N SER A 38 -11.49 -3.80 -4.78
CA SER A 38 -11.62 -2.97 -3.57
C SER A 38 -10.35 -2.82 -2.72
N SER A 39 -9.18 -3.23 -3.23
CA SER A 39 -7.91 -2.83 -2.62
C SER A 39 -7.75 -1.32 -2.65
N LEU A 40 -7.22 -0.75 -1.58
CA LEU A 40 -7.13 0.69 -1.35
C LEU A 40 -5.93 1.02 -0.47
N VAL A 41 -5.19 2.06 -0.85
CA VAL A 41 -4.18 2.70 -0.02
C VAL A 41 -4.50 4.19 0.04
N ILE A 42 -4.65 4.72 1.24
CA ILE A 42 -4.84 6.13 1.54
C ILE A 42 -3.75 6.54 2.53
N PHE A 43 -3.15 7.69 2.28
CA PHE A 43 -2.26 8.34 3.21
C PHE A 43 -2.58 9.83 3.21
N ASN A 44 -2.69 10.44 4.38
CA ASN A 44 -2.78 11.89 4.54
C ASN A 44 -1.86 12.23 5.70
N ALA A 45 -0.96 13.18 5.52
CA ALA A 45 -0.14 13.73 6.58
C ALA A 45 -0.53 15.18 6.86
N GLU A 46 0.08 15.74 7.90
CA GLU A 46 0.14 17.19 8.08
C GLU A 46 0.88 17.83 6.88
N ASP A 47 0.57 19.08 6.56
CA ASP A 47 1.22 19.88 5.50
C ASP A 47 0.88 19.49 4.04
N ASP A 48 -0.41 19.30 3.73
CA ASP A 48 -0.94 19.12 2.36
C ASP A 48 -0.42 17.89 1.58
N LEU A 49 0.33 16.99 2.24
CA LEU A 49 0.74 15.71 1.67
C LEU A 49 -0.40 14.69 1.78
N SER A 50 -0.98 14.30 0.65
CA SER A 50 -2.01 13.27 0.60
C SER A 50 -1.85 12.34 -0.59
N PHE A 51 -2.20 11.08 -0.41
CA PHE A 51 -2.17 10.06 -1.44
C PHE A 51 -3.45 9.23 -1.40
N ARG A 52 -3.95 8.90 -2.59
CA ARG A 52 -5.03 7.93 -2.76
C ARG A 52 -4.78 7.05 -3.97
N SER A 53 -4.71 5.74 -3.73
CA SER A 53 -4.60 4.75 -4.80
C SER A 53 -5.86 4.73 -5.65
N THR A 54 -5.70 4.58 -6.96
CA THR A 54 -6.79 4.27 -7.90
C THR A 54 -6.78 2.79 -8.29
N ARG A 55 -5.60 2.17 -8.25
CA ARG A 55 -5.41 0.75 -8.54
C ARG A 55 -4.31 0.18 -7.64
N VAL A 56 -4.58 -0.97 -7.04
CA VAL A 56 -3.57 -1.77 -6.34
C VAL A 56 -3.46 -3.09 -7.08
N LYS A 57 -2.23 -3.51 -7.39
CA LYS A 57 -1.89 -4.78 -8.03
C LYS A 57 -1.92 -5.91 -6.99
N PRO A 58 -1.92 -7.19 -7.42
CA PRO A 58 -1.82 -8.30 -6.48
C PRO A 58 -0.63 -8.16 -5.55
N SER A 59 -0.82 -8.59 -4.30
CA SER A 59 0.25 -8.69 -3.31
C SER A 59 0.95 -10.05 -3.35
N SER A 60 2.22 -10.03 -2.96
CA SER A 60 2.98 -11.22 -2.59
C SER A 60 3.33 -11.16 -1.10
N CYS A 61 3.58 -12.33 -0.51
CA CYS A 61 4.03 -12.42 0.88
C CYS A 61 5.27 -13.29 1.04
N VAL A 62 6.07 -12.93 2.05
CA VAL A 62 7.12 -13.78 2.61
C VAL A 62 6.90 -13.92 4.10
N SER A 63 7.14 -15.11 4.64
CA SER A 63 6.99 -15.40 6.07
C SER A 63 8.26 -16.08 6.59
N ASN A 64 8.74 -15.66 7.76
CA ASN A 64 9.87 -16.30 8.44
C ASN A 64 9.78 -16.06 9.95
N GLY A 65 10.06 -17.10 10.76
CA GLY A 65 10.17 -16.96 12.21
C GLY A 65 8.90 -16.45 12.92
N GLY A 66 7.73 -16.58 12.29
CA GLY A 66 6.45 -16.06 12.79
C GLY A 66 6.10 -14.65 12.29
N GLY A 67 7.08 -13.89 11.78
CA GLY A 67 6.83 -12.61 11.12
C GLY A 67 6.38 -12.78 9.66
N LYS A 68 5.65 -11.79 9.15
CA LYS A 68 5.14 -11.75 7.78
C LYS A 68 5.41 -10.41 7.13
N VAL A 69 5.80 -10.44 5.86
CA VAL A 69 5.90 -9.23 5.02
C VAL A 69 4.97 -9.41 3.84
N LEU A 70 4.10 -8.42 3.63
CA LEU A 70 3.25 -8.29 2.45
C LEU A 70 3.79 -7.15 1.60
N ILE A 71 3.99 -7.40 0.31
CA ILE A 71 4.41 -6.38 -0.67
C ILE A 71 3.32 -6.24 -1.72
N ALA A 72 2.98 -4.99 -2.04
CA ALA A 72 2.13 -4.67 -3.18
C ALA A 72 2.63 -3.41 -3.89
N ALA A 73 2.10 -3.17 -5.07
CA ALA A 73 2.37 -1.96 -5.84
C ALA A 73 1.09 -1.48 -6.52
N GLY A 74 1.11 -0.27 -7.05
CA GLY A 74 -0.05 0.26 -7.75
C GLY A 74 0.15 1.65 -8.29
N GLU A 75 -0.98 2.29 -8.55
CA GLU A 75 -1.07 3.63 -9.12
C GLU A 75 -2.11 4.42 -8.32
N GLY A 76 -1.92 5.74 -8.28
CA GLY A 76 -2.79 6.66 -7.58
C GLY A 76 -2.47 8.11 -7.90
N PHE A 77 -2.95 8.98 -7.04
CA PHE A 77 -2.68 10.41 -7.09
C PHE A 77 -2.03 10.84 -5.78
N LEU A 78 -0.88 11.50 -5.89
CA LEU A 78 -0.17 12.12 -4.79
C LEU A 78 -0.36 13.64 -4.90
N THR A 79 -0.78 14.27 -3.82
CA THR A 79 -0.88 15.72 -3.71
C THR A 79 0.18 16.21 -2.73
N ILE A 80 0.93 17.24 -3.14
CA ILE A 80 1.98 17.89 -2.35
C ILE A 80 1.82 19.39 -2.58
N ASP A 81 1.76 20.18 -1.51
CA ASP A 81 1.61 21.64 -1.58
C ASP A 81 0.45 22.09 -2.50
N GLY A 82 -0.66 21.34 -2.47
CA GLY A 82 -1.85 21.58 -3.28
C GLY A 82 -1.75 21.17 -4.76
N GLN A 83 -0.62 20.63 -5.23
CA GLN A 83 -0.46 20.12 -6.59
C GLN A 83 -0.62 18.60 -6.62
N THR A 84 -1.43 18.09 -7.56
CA THR A 84 -1.71 16.66 -7.69
C THR A 84 -0.99 16.04 -8.90
N PHE A 85 -0.28 14.95 -8.65
CA PHE A 85 0.50 14.22 -9.64
C PHE A 85 -0.01 12.77 -9.78
N PRO A 86 -0.10 12.23 -11.01
CA PRO A 86 -0.20 10.79 -11.22
C PRO A 86 1.04 10.12 -10.65
N THR A 87 0.87 9.08 -9.84
CA THR A 87 1.97 8.48 -9.08
C THR A 87 1.85 6.96 -9.08
N ALA A 88 2.95 6.28 -9.36
CA ALA A 88 3.11 4.87 -9.05
C ALA A 88 3.57 4.73 -7.61
N PHE A 89 3.17 3.65 -6.93
CA PHE A 89 3.61 3.41 -5.56
C PHE A 89 3.98 1.95 -5.33
N GLN A 90 4.83 1.73 -4.33
CA GLN A 90 5.06 0.43 -3.71
C GLN A 90 4.74 0.54 -2.22
N ILE A 91 4.21 -0.54 -1.65
CA ILE A 91 3.94 -0.64 -0.22
C ILE A 91 4.45 -1.97 0.32
N ALA A 92 5.10 -1.93 1.48
CA ALA A 92 5.45 -3.10 2.26
C ALA A 92 4.80 -2.97 3.65
N LEU A 93 4.07 -4.00 4.07
CA LEU A 93 3.54 -4.16 5.42
C LEU A 93 4.33 -5.28 6.10
N HIS A 94 4.83 -5.06 7.30
CA HIS A 94 5.59 -6.03 8.07
C HIS A 94 4.94 -6.23 9.44
N GLU A 95 4.43 -7.43 9.65
CA GLU A 95 3.88 -7.92 10.92
C GLU A 95 4.98 -8.65 11.69
N ASP A 96 5.35 -8.12 12.86
CA ASP A 96 6.36 -8.68 13.75
C ASP A 96 5.74 -9.08 15.10
N PRO A 97 5.48 -10.38 15.34
CA PRO A 97 4.82 -10.85 16.56
C PRO A 97 5.66 -10.66 17.84
N SER A 98 6.93 -10.26 17.72
CA SER A 98 7.83 -9.99 18.84
C SER A 98 7.90 -8.53 19.25
N SER A 99 7.25 -7.63 18.50
CA SER A 99 7.27 -6.19 18.69
C SER A 99 5.87 -5.67 19.08
N PRO A 100 5.77 -4.62 19.91
CA PRO A 100 4.48 -3.93 20.11
C PRO A 100 4.06 -3.08 18.90
N PHE A 101 4.94 -2.94 17.91
CA PHE A 101 4.72 -2.17 16.70
C PHE A 101 5.13 -2.97 15.46
N ASP A 102 4.27 -2.88 14.46
CA ASP A 102 4.51 -3.27 13.09
C ASP A 102 5.00 -2.09 12.25
N LEU A 103 5.40 -2.39 11.01
CA LEU A 103 5.95 -1.40 10.08
C LEU A 103 5.14 -1.35 8.78
N ALA A 104 4.84 -0.14 8.32
CA ALA A 104 4.44 0.10 6.94
C ALA A 104 5.45 1.03 6.25
N ILE A 105 5.88 0.64 5.06
CA ILE A 105 6.78 1.42 4.20
C ILE A 105 6.04 1.72 2.91
N LEU A 106 5.96 2.99 2.53
CA LEU A 106 5.38 3.46 1.28
C LEU A 106 6.43 4.21 0.48
N ASP A 107 6.60 3.78 -0.77
CA ASP A 107 7.44 4.47 -1.75
C ASP A 107 6.56 5.04 -2.86
N PHE A 108 6.72 6.33 -3.14
CA PHE A 108 6.06 7.00 -4.24
C PHE A 108 7.04 7.30 -5.38
N PHE A 109 6.57 7.14 -6.61
CA PHE A 109 7.32 7.42 -7.83
C PHE A 109 6.44 8.25 -8.77
N THR A 110 6.81 9.51 -8.96
CA THR A 110 6.11 10.42 -9.88
C THR A 110 7.00 10.77 -11.08
N LEU A 111 6.38 11.31 -12.13
CA LEU A 111 7.08 11.94 -13.24
C LEU A 111 6.82 13.45 -13.18
N ASP A 112 7.84 14.26 -13.45
CA ASP A 112 7.67 15.71 -13.59
C ASP A 112 7.04 16.07 -14.95
N GLU A 113 6.84 17.37 -15.20
CA GLU A 113 6.29 17.88 -16.46
C GLU A 113 7.14 17.52 -17.70
N ASN A 114 8.41 17.16 -17.52
CA ASN A 114 9.33 16.76 -18.59
C ASN A 114 9.41 15.23 -18.75
N GLY A 115 8.63 14.46 -17.98
CA GLY A 115 8.64 13.00 -17.99
C GLY A 115 9.89 12.40 -17.33
N GLN A 116 10.64 13.18 -16.56
CA GLN A 116 11.74 12.66 -15.74
C GLN A 116 11.18 12.10 -14.43
N ILE A 117 11.85 11.09 -13.86
CA ILE A 117 11.48 10.59 -12.53
C ILE A 117 11.62 11.74 -11.54
N GLY A 118 10.48 12.20 -11.05
CA GLY A 118 10.36 13.22 -10.02
C GLY A 118 10.35 12.61 -8.63
N ILE A 119 9.87 13.40 -7.68
CA ILE A 119 9.81 13.15 -6.23
C ILE A 119 9.66 11.67 -5.87
N ILE A 120 10.70 11.11 -5.26
CA ILE A 120 10.67 9.83 -4.54
C ILE A 120 10.50 10.16 -3.07
N GLN A 121 9.32 9.90 -2.52
CA GLN A 121 9.09 9.96 -1.08
C GLN A 121 9.04 8.54 -0.53
N ASN A 122 9.87 8.28 0.48
CA ASN A 122 9.82 7.09 1.30
C ASN A 122 9.18 7.47 2.64
N ILE A 123 8.04 6.87 2.95
CA ILE A 123 7.31 7.08 4.20
C ILE A 123 7.39 5.80 5.00
N VAL A 124 7.84 5.93 6.25
CA VAL A 124 7.95 4.81 7.19
C VAL A 124 7.05 5.09 8.39
N LEU A 125 6.11 4.19 8.64
CA LEU A 125 5.11 4.31 9.71
C LEU A 125 5.26 3.16 10.70
N LEU A 126 5.34 3.50 11.98
CA LEU A 126 5.16 2.53 13.07
C LEU A 126 3.67 2.40 13.34
N ILE A 127 3.16 1.17 13.25
CA ILE A 127 1.75 0.86 13.42
C ILE A 127 1.60 -0.01 14.66
N PRO A 128 0.71 0.28 15.61
CA PRO A 128 0.46 -0.64 16.71
C PRO A 128 0.09 -2.03 16.20
N ASP A 129 0.60 -3.10 16.84
CA ASP A 129 0.40 -4.50 16.43
C ASP A 129 -1.09 -4.87 16.18
N GLN A 130 -2.01 -4.33 16.98
CA GLN A 130 -3.45 -4.57 16.81
C GLN A 130 -4.07 -3.96 15.53
N ASP A 131 -3.37 -3.01 14.90
CA ASP A 131 -3.89 -2.20 13.80
C ASP A 131 -3.31 -2.60 12.43
N LEU A 132 -2.38 -3.56 12.40
CA LEU A 132 -1.88 -4.20 11.18
C LEU A 132 -2.10 -5.72 11.27
N LYS A 133 -2.56 -6.33 10.18
CA LYS A 133 -2.72 -7.78 10.11
C LYS A 133 -2.48 -8.30 8.70
N ILE A 134 -1.70 -9.38 8.58
CA ILE A 134 -1.45 -10.09 7.33
C ILE A 134 -2.00 -11.52 7.42
N CYS A 135 -2.81 -11.89 6.44
CA CYS A 135 -3.43 -13.21 6.34
C CYS A 135 -3.05 -13.87 5.02
N ASP A 136 -2.72 -15.16 5.05
CA ASP A 136 -2.45 -15.92 3.83
C ASP A 136 -3.74 -16.05 3.01
N CYS A 137 -3.59 -16.05 1.69
CA CYS A 137 -4.68 -16.35 0.81
C CYS A 137 -4.69 -17.85 0.50
N PRO A 138 -5.88 -18.50 0.51
CA PRO A 138 -5.96 -19.87 0.07
C PRO A 138 -5.57 -19.89 -1.41
N GLY A 139 -4.40 -20.45 -1.70
CA GLY A 139 -4.03 -20.81 -3.07
C GLY A 139 -5.07 -21.78 -3.61
N GLU A 140 -5.47 -21.60 -4.86
CA GLU A 140 -6.26 -22.62 -5.58
C GLU A 140 -5.48 -23.93 -5.74
#